data_AF-A0A183DJ65-F1
#
_entry.id   AF-A0A183DJ65-F1
#
_cell.length_a   1.000
_cell.length_b   1.000
_cell.length_c   1.000
_cell.angle_alpha   90.00
_cell.angle_beta   90.00
_cell.angle_gamma   90.00
#
_symmetry.space_group_name_H-M   'P 1'
#
loop_
_entity.id
_entity.type
_entity.pdbx_description
1 polymer ?
#
loop_
_entity_poly.entity_id
_entity_poly.type
_entity_poly.pdbx_seq_one_letter_code
_entity_poly.pdbx_strand_id
1 'polypeptide(L)' 'MPRLPIVVDGDCDSRFDKVKQTFHNNFTQRWESEGAAFAVYLDGEKVVDLWGGYADS' A
#
# COMPACT_ATOMS: atom_id res chain seq x y z
N MET A 1 20.71 -0.16 -12.14
CA MET A 1 19.71 -1.21 -12.41
C MET A 1 18.45 -0.54 -12.96
N PRO A 2 17.73 -1.12 -13.93
CA PRO A 2 16.47 -0.54 -14.39
C PRO A 2 15.46 -0.49 -13.25
N ARG A 3 14.65 0.57 -13.21
CA ARG A 3 13.67 0.78 -12.14
C ARG A 3 12.52 -0.21 -12.27
N LEU A 4 12.23 -0.95 -11.22
CA LEU A 4 11.06 -1.83 -11.18
C LEU A 4 9.75 -1.01 -11.24
N PRO A 5 8.68 -1.56 -11.85
CA PRO A 5 7.36 -0.94 -11.82
C PRO A 5 6.87 -0.70 -10.38
N ILE A 6 6.09 0.36 -10.17
CA ILE A 6 5.37 0.54 -8.90
C ILE A 6 4.21 -0.46 -8.90
N VAL A 7 4.20 -1.34 -7.90
CA VAL A 7 3.13 -2.33 -7.67
C VAL A 7 2.52 -1.99 -6.32
N VAL A 8 1.21 -1.75 -6.31
CA VAL A 8 0.42 -1.48 -5.11
C VAL A 8 -0.93 -2.16 -5.30
N ASP A 9 -1.33 -2.99 -4.34
CA ASP A 9 -2.58 -3.73 -4.41
C ASP A 9 -3.12 -4.03 -3.00
N GLY A 10 -4.27 -4.69 -2.96
CA GLY A 10 -4.95 -5.11 -1.75
C GLY A 10 -6.36 -4.55 -1.60
N ASP A 11 -6.99 -4.97 -0.51
CA ASP A 11 -8.37 -4.68 -0.18
C ASP A 11 -8.47 -3.44 0.70
N CYS A 12 -9.41 -2.57 0.37
CA CYS A 12 -9.72 -1.40 1.16
C CYS A 12 -11.21 -1.15 1.05
N ASP A 13 -11.89 -1.11 2.19
CA ASP A 13 -13.27 -0.65 2.25
C ASP A 13 -13.34 0.79 1.70
N SER A 14 -14.37 1.08 0.90
CA SER A 14 -14.51 2.35 0.18
C SER A 14 -14.61 3.56 1.11
N ARG A 15 -15.06 3.37 2.35
CA ARG A 15 -15.02 4.44 3.38
C ARG A 15 -13.59 4.92 3.69
N PHE A 16 -12.57 4.11 3.37
CA PHE A 16 -11.16 4.39 3.57
C PHE A 16 -10.38 4.63 2.26
N ASP A 17 -11.04 4.94 1.14
CA ASP A 17 -10.37 5.15 -0.17
C ASP A 17 -9.20 6.16 -0.11
N LYS A 18 -9.27 7.17 0.75
CA LYS A 18 -8.17 8.13 0.96
C LYS A 18 -6.89 7.45 1.47
N VAL A 19 -7.01 6.40 2.28
CA VAL A 19 -5.87 5.60 2.75
C VAL A 19 -5.22 4.89 1.57
N LYS A 20 -6.00 4.22 0.72
CA LYS A 20 -5.49 3.56 -0.50
C LYS A 20 -4.78 4.54 -1.43
N GLN A 21 -5.34 5.73 -1.63
CA GLN A 21 -4.73 6.80 -2.44
C GLN A 21 -3.40 7.28 -1.84
N THR A 22 -3.36 7.54 -0.53
CA THR A 22 -2.14 7.98 0.16
C THR A 22 -1.06 6.89 0.11
N PHE A 23 -1.42 5.63 0.36
CA PHE A 23 -0.49 4.51 0.29
C PHE A 23 0.13 4.40 -1.11
N HIS A 24 -0.69 4.47 -2.16
CA HIS A 24 -0.18 4.53 -3.54
C HIS A 24 0.75 5.73 -3.77
N ASN A 25 0.39 6.91 -3.23
CA ASN A 25 1.20 8.12 -3.33
C ASN A 25 2.55 8.01 -2.62
N ASN A 26 2.68 7.24 -1.55
CA ASN A 26 3.95 7.04 -0.88
C ASN A 26 4.97 6.36 -1.81
N PHE A 27 4.56 5.39 -2.63
CA PHE A 27 5.43 4.75 -3.62
C PHE A 27 5.77 5.69 -4.78
N THR A 28 4.80 6.49 -5.27
CA THR A 28 5.07 7.45 -6.35
C THR A 28 5.99 8.59 -5.90
N GLN A 29 5.89 9.02 -4.64
CA GLN A 29 6.74 10.03 -4.00
C GLN A 29 8.05 9.48 -3.43
N ARG A 30 8.26 8.16 -3.52
CA ARG A 30 9.47 7.45 -3.04
C ARG A 30 9.69 7.51 -1.54
N TRP A 31 8.60 7.58 -0.77
CA TRP A 31 8.66 7.41 0.68
C TRP A 31 8.78 5.92 1.07
N GLU A 32 8.26 5.03 0.23
CA GLU A 32 8.43 3.56 0.35
C GLU A 32 9.28 3.07 -0.84
N SER A 33 10.60 2.91 -0.65
CA SER A 33 11.54 2.66 -1.74
C SER A 33 11.66 1.20 -2.18
N GLU A 34 11.27 0.25 -1.33
CA GLU A 34 11.48 -1.19 -1.57
C GLU A 34 10.19 -1.98 -1.46
N GLY A 35 9.56 -1.98 -0.28
CA GLY A 35 8.25 -2.59 -0.08
C GLY A 35 7.61 -2.15 1.22
N ALA A 36 6.29 -2.17 1.26
CA ALA A 36 5.51 -1.84 2.44
C ALA A 36 4.19 -2.63 2.48
N ALA A 37 3.69 -2.85 3.69
CA ALA A 37 2.36 -3.41 3.93
C ALA A 37 1.67 -2.62 5.04
N PHE A 38 0.35 -2.46 4.92
CA PHE A 38 -0.45 -1.67 5.85
C PHE A 38 -1.82 -2.31 6.05
N ALA A 39 -2.14 -2.66 7.30
CA ALA A 39 -3.43 -3.24 7.66
C ALA A 39 -4.09 -2.43 8.78
N VAL A 40 -5.41 -2.26 8.69
CA VAL A 40 -6.23 -1.60 9.71
C VAL A 40 -7.38 -2.50 10.08
N TYR A 41 -7.58 -2.62 11.39
CA TYR A 41 -8.72 -3.28 11.99
C TYR A 41 -9.59 -2.24 12.71
N LEU A 42 -10.90 -2.29 12.46
CA LEU A 42 -11.90 -1.49 13.17
C LEU A 42 -12.91 -2.45 13.77
N ASP A 43 -13.08 -2.41 15.09
CA ASP A 43 -13.97 -3.29 15.85
C ASP A 43 -13.75 -4.79 15.57
N GLY A 44 -12.50 -5.17 15.31
CA GLY A 44 -12.09 -6.56 15.02
C GLY A 44 -12.23 -6.97 13.55
N GLU A 45 -12.82 -6.14 12.69
CA GLU A 45 -12.91 -6.39 11.25
C GLU A 45 -11.72 -5.77 10.51
N LYS A 46 -11.15 -6.51 9.55
CA LYS A 46 -10.07 -6.01 8.69
C LYS A 46 -10.67 -5.13 7.59
N VAL A 47 -10.49 -3.83 7.71
CA VAL A 47 -11.12 -2.82 6.83
C VAL A 47 -10.17 -2.24 5.80
N VAL A 48 -8.86 -2.40 6.03
CA VAL A 48 -7.79 -2.08 5.08
C VAL A 48 -6.74 -3.18 5.17
N ASP A 49 -6.29 -3.67 4.02
CA ASP A 49 -5.16 -4.58 3.87
C ASP A 49 -4.48 -4.30 2.53
N LEU A 50 -3.44 -3.48 2.56
CA LEU A 50 -2.71 -3.01 1.40
C LEU A 50 -1.27 -3.46 1.44
N TRP A 51 -0.70 -3.73 0.26
CA TRP A 51 0.70 -4.07 0.09
C TRP A 51 1.25 -3.45 -1.19
N GLY A 52 2.57 -3.26 -1.24
CA GLY A 52 3.24 -2.77 -2.43
C GLY A 52 4.74 -2.94 -2.40
N GLY A 53 5.36 -2.80 -3.57
CA GLY A 53 6.79 -3.00 -3.78
C GLY A 53 7.20 -4.47 -3.90
N TYR A 54 8.48 -4.76 -3.68
CA TYR A 54 9.09 -6.08 -3.85
C TYR A 54 9.85 -6.47 -2.58
N ALA A 55 9.69 -7.72 -2.15
CA ALA A 55 10.29 -8.22 -0.92
C ALA A 55 11.81 -8.47 -1.04
N ASP A 56 12.32 -8.57 -2.26
CA ASP A 56 13.69 -8.89 -2.63
C ASP A 56 14.39 -7.73 -3.38
N SER A 57 13.92 -6.50 -3.15
CA SER A 57 14.48 -5.26 -3.72
C SER A 57 15.94 -5.04 -3.34
#